data_AF-A0A6J5EVA2-F1
#
_entry.id   AF-A0A6J5EVA2-F1
#
_cell.length_a   1.000
_cell.length_b   1.000
_cell.length_c   1.000
_cell.angle_alpha   90.00
_cell.angle_beta   90.00
_cell.angle_gamma   90.00
#
_symmetry.space_group_name_H-M   'P 1'
#
loop_
_entity.id
_entity.type
_entity.pdbx_description
1 polymer ?
#
loop_
_entity_poly.entity_id
_entity_poly.type
_entity_poly.pdbx_seq_one_letter_code
_entity_poly.pdbx_strand_id
1 'polypeptide(L)'
;MTDTDRPLDRRWADMLFGIRRSIRYHQRRRAFFDRCDQWGNVISLIFGSAAIYGVLDKDYHALALIASALVTIISAINLVYGSAQRARLHHDLSREYSGLERQMVGAPSEDVLLRVTDARLEIEADEPPVLHVLNVICHNELLRAERYPRDLLAKVTWWQRFWAPVIDFREDRIVDPGSTAAPADPDQRANASAPAARPVRRRVSRRRGVR
;
A
#
# COMPACT_ATOMS: atom_id res chain seq x y z
N MET A 1 21.87 -16.72 -6.54
CA MET A 1 22.05 -15.31 -6.95
C MET A 1 21.83 -14.49 -5.70
N THR A 2 22.91 -14.09 -5.05
CA THR A 2 22.90 -13.30 -3.82
C THR A 2 22.55 -11.86 -4.15
N ASP A 3 21.94 -11.11 -3.23
CA ASP A 3 21.43 -9.76 -3.50
C ASP A 3 22.50 -8.81 -4.07
N THR A 4 23.75 -9.04 -3.68
CA THR A 4 24.96 -8.32 -4.12
C THR A 4 25.26 -8.44 -5.63
N ASP A 5 24.71 -9.43 -6.34
CA ASP A 5 24.94 -9.63 -7.77
C ASP A 5 24.11 -8.65 -8.65
N ARG A 6 23.16 -7.93 -8.06
CA ARG A 6 22.32 -6.96 -8.78
C ARG A 6 23.03 -5.62 -8.98
N PRO A 7 22.88 -4.97 -10.15
CA PRO A 7 23.39 -3.61 -10.36
C PRO A 7 22.89 -2.64 -9.28
N LEU A 8 23.75 -1.72 -8.84
CA LEU A 8 23.44 -0.73 -7.80
C LEU A 8 22.14 0.04 -8.12
N ASP A 9 21.96 0.48 -9.36
CA ASP A 9 20.75 1.20 -9.79
C ASP A 9 19.45 0.42 -9.52
N ARG A 10 19.49 -0.91 -9.71
CA ARG A 10 18.33 -1.77 -9.42
C ARG A 10 18.10 -1.91 -7.93
N ARG A 11 19.14 -2.19 -7.14
CA ARG A 11 19.03 -2.30 -5.68
C ARG A 11 18.53 -0.98 -5.06
N TRP A 12 19.02 0.14 -5.58
CA TRP A 12 18.58 1.48 -5.20
C TRP A 12 17.11 1.71 -5.50
N ALA A 13 16.67 1.40 -6.74
CA ALA A 13 15.27 1.53 -7.14
C ALA A 13 14.35 0.61 -6.33
N ASP A 14 14.75 -0.64 -6.11
CA ASP A 14 14.00 -1.63 -5.32
C ASP A 14 13.82 -1.14 -3.86
N MET A 15 14.89 -0.64 -3.24
CA MET A 15 14.85 -0.08 -1.88
C MET A 15 13.95 1.15 -1.80
N LEU A 16 14.13 2.11 -2.73
CA LEU A 16 13.33 3.34 -2.77
C LEU A 16 11.84 3.04 -2.99
N PHE A 17 11.53 2.09 -3.87
CA PHE A 17 10.17 1.64 -4.10
C PHE A 17 9.58 0.98 -2.84
N GLY A 18 10.36 0.15 -2.14
CA GLY A 18 9.98 -0.43 -0.86
C GLY A 18 9.63 0.62 0.20
N ILE A 19 10.51 1.60 0.40
CA ILE A 19 10.30 2.73 1.33
C ILE A 19 9.03 3.50 0.97
N ARG A 20 8.86 3.87 -0.30
CA ARG A 20 7.68 4.59 -0.80
C ARG A 20 6.38 3.83 -0.59
N ARG A 21 6.42 2.51 -0.67
CA ARG A 21 5.29 1.64 -0.38
C ARG A 21 4.97 1.66 1.12
N SER A 22 5.97 1.52 1.99
CA SER A 22 5.81 1.58 3.46
C SER A 22 5.22 2.92 3.91
N ILE A 23 5.66 4.05 3.35
CA ILE A 23 5.08 5.39 3.61
C ILE A 23 3.57 5.37 3.34
N ARG A 24 3.16 4.92 2.14
CA ARG A 24 1.73 4.86 1.76
C ARG A 24 0.94 3.91 2.65
N TYR A 25 1.51 2.76 2.99
CA TYR A 25 0.90 1.78 3.89
C TYR A 25 0.58 2.41 5.25
N HIS A 26 1.56 3.03 5.90
CA HIS A 26 1.36 3.64 7.22
C HIS A 26 0.45 4.87 7.18
N GLN A 27 0.52 5.71 6.14
CA GLN A 27 -0.43 6.81 5.96
C GLN A 27 -1.88 6.30 5.88
N ARG A 28 -2.10 5.17 5.21
CA ARG A 28 -3.44 4.58 5.07
C ARG A 28 -3.95 3.95 6.36
N ARG A 29 -3.05 3.30 7.11
CA ARG A 29 -3.33 2.80 8.46
C ARG A 29 -3.66 3.93 9.43
N ARG A 30 -2.87 5.01 9.44
CA ARG A 30 -3.16 6.23 10.20
C ARG A 30 -4.56 6.75 9.88
N ALA A 31 -4.85 6.99 8.60
CA ALA A 31 -6.15 7.52 8.19
C ALA A 31 -7.33 6.61 8.56
N PHE A 32 -7.14 5.29 8.63
CA PHE A 32 -8.15 4.37 9.13
C PHE A 32 -8.42 4.58 10.63
N PHE A 33 -7.37 4.62 11.45
CA PHE A 33 -7.52 4.83 12.89
C PHE A 33 -8.07 6.22 13.24
N ASP A 34 -7.62 7.26 12.54
CA ASP A 34 -8.16 8.62 12.68
C ASP A 34 -9.67 8.64 12.38
N ARG A 35 -10.11 7.93 11.33
CA ARG A 35 -11.54 7.79 11.01
C ARG A 35 -12.31 7.04 12.09
N CYS A 36 -11.79 5.94 12.61
CA CYS A 36 -12.44 5.20 13.70
C CYS A 36 -12.66 6.06 14.95
N ASP A 37 -11.65 6.85 15.31
CA ASP A 37 -11.72 7.78 16.44
C ASP A 37 -12.80 8.86 16.21
N GLN A 38 -12.76 9.52 15.06
CA GLN A 38 -13.74 10.55 14.67
C GLN A 38 -15.17 10.02 14.66
N TRP A 39 -15.41 8.86 14.02
CA TRP A 39 -16.73 8.25 13.98
C TRP A 39 -17.21 7.83 15.37
N GLY A 40 -16.32 7.29 16.21
CA GLY A 40 -16.66 6.97 17.59
C GLY A 40 -17.11 8.21 18.37
N ASN A 41 -16.39 9.33 18.24
CA ASN A 41 -16.76 10.59 18.89
C ASN A 41 -18.10 11.13 18.40
N VAL A 42 -18.37 11.09 17.10
CA VAL A 42 -19.66 11.50 16.51
C VAL A 42 -20.80 10.64 17.04
N ILE A 43 -20.63 9.32 17.07
CA ILE A 43 -21.64 8.39 17.56
C ILE A 43 -21.90 8.63 19.06
N SER A 44 -20.85 8.78 19.86
CA SER A 44 -20.97 9.10 21.29
C SER A 44 -21.72 10.42 21.53
N LEU A 45 -21.50 11.43 20.69
CA LEU A 45 -22.23 12.70 20.78
C LEU A 45 -23.72 12.52 20.49
N ILE A 46 -24.07 11.85 19.37
CA ILE A 46 -25.46 11.63 18.95
C ILE A 46 -26.23 10.83 20.02
N PHE A 47 -25.69 9.69 20.43
CA PHE A 47 -26.37 8.85 21.41
C PHE A 47 -26.32 9.45 22.82
N GLY A 48 -25.28 10.21 23.17
CA GLY A 48 -25.23 10.98 24.41
C GLY A 48 -26.34 12.04 24.47
N SER A 49 -26.57 12.76 23.37
CA SER A 49 -27.70 13.70 23.26
C SER A 49 -29.07 12.99 23.33
N ALA A 50 -29.21 11.86 22.63
CA ALA A 50 -30.44 11.07 22.67
C ALA A 50 -30.73 10.51 24.08
N ALA A 51 -29.70 10.11 24.82
CA ALA A 51 -29.82 9.68 26.20
C ALA A 51 -30.35 10.79 27.10
N ILE A 52 -29.80 12.00 26.99
CA ILE A 52 -30.26 13.17 27.76
C ILE A 52 -31.73 13.47 27.46
N TYR A 53 -32.12 13.49 26.18
CA TYR A 53 -33.51 13.75 25.79
C TYR A 53 -34.47 12.69 26.34
N GLY A 54 -34.11 11.40 26.24
CA GLY A 54 -34.96 10.32 26.75
C GLY A 54 -35.05 10.24 28.28
N VAL A 55 -34.13 10.90 29.02
CA VAL A 55 -34.24 11.04 30.48
C VAL A 55 -35.20 12.18 30.85
N LEU A 56 -35.24 13.25 30.04
CA LEU A 56 -36.10 14.40 30.29
C LEU A 56 -37.57 14.12 29.96
N ASP A 57 -37.84 13.21 29.04
CA ASP A 57 -39.18 12.80 28.66
C ASP A 57 -39.52 11.39 29.19
N LYS A 58 -40.57 11.30 30.01
CA LYS A 58 -40.93 10.07 30.74
C LYS A 58 -41.32 8.91 29.83
N ASP A 59 -41.78 9.20 28.61
CA ASP A 59 -42.22 8.19 27.65
C ASP A 59 -41.05 7.51 26.91
N TYR A 60 -39.83 8.06 27.02
CA TYR A 60 -38.64 7.60 26.28
C TYR A 60 -37.53 7.01 27.16
N HIS A 61 -37.84 6.59 28.37
CA HIS A 61 -36.85 6.01 29.30
C HIS A 61 -36.09 4.80 28.72
N ALA A 62 -36.78 3.94 27.94
CA ALA A 62 -36.14 2.81 27.27
C ALA A 62 -35.12 3.25 26.20
N LEU A 63 -35.42 4.32 25.45
CA LEU A 63 -34.51 4.91 24.48
C LEU A 63 -33.27 5.48 25.18
N ALA A 64 -33.45 6.15 26.32
CA ALA A 64 -32.34 6.66 27.10
C ALA A 64 -31.38 5.57 27.60
N LEU A 65 -31.93 4.45 28.08
CA LEU A 65 -31.12 3.31 28.53
C LEU A 65 -30.34 2.68 27.37
N ILE A 66 -30.99 2.44 26.22
CA ILE A 66 -30.34 1.87 25.03
C ILE A 66 -29.26 2.80 24.51
N ALA A 67 -29.55 4.10 24.39
CA ALA A 67 -28.61 5.10 23.90
C ALA A 67 -27.39 5.21 24.83
N SER A 68 -27.61 5.28 26.15
CA SER A 68 -26.52 5.31 27.14
C SER A 68 -25.66 4.05 27.07
N ALA A 69 -26.27 2.87 26.99
CA ALA A 69 -25.55 1.61 26.89
C ALA A 69 -24.69 1.54 25.61
N LEU A 70 -25.22 2.00 24.47
CA LEU A 70 -24.47 2.06 23.21
C LEU A 70 -23.27 3.01 23.31
N VAL A 71 -23.44 4.20 23.88
CA VAL A 71 -22.30 5.14 24.10
C VAL A 71 -21.23 4.49 24.96
N THR A 72 -21.62 3.84 26.07
CA THR A 72 -20.68 3.21 26.98
C THR A 72 -19.91 2.08 26.29
N ILE A 73 -20.58 1.20 25.54
CA ILE A 73 -19.94 0.11 24.81
C ILE A 73 -18.96 0.65 23.76
N ILE A 74 -19.38 1.62 22.96
CA ILE A 74 -18.54 2.19 21.89
C ILE A 74 -17.33 2.91 22.49
N SER A 75 -17.54 3.67 23.56
CA SER A 75 -16.46 4.36 24.27
C SER A 75 -15.46 3.38 24.89
N ALA A 76 -15.95 2.27 25.47
CA ALA A 76 -15.10 1.21 26.01
C ALA A 76 -14.29 0.51 24.90
N ILE A 77 -14.90 0.21 23.73
CA ILE A 77 -14.20 -0.37 22.58
C ILE A 77 -13.09 0.56 22.10
N ASN A 78 -13.38 1.86 21.93
CA ASN A 78 -12.38 2.83 21.50
C ASN A 78 -11.23 2.96 22.51
N LEU A 79 -11.55 2.95 23.81
CA LEU A 79 -10.57 2.98 24.87
C LEU A 79 -9.63 1.76 24.83
N VAL A 80 -10.19 0.55 24.67
CA VAL A 80 -9.42 -0.69 24.63
C VAL A 80 -8.60 -0.82 23.35
N TYR A 81 -9.16 -0.41 22.21
CA TYR A 81 -8.46 -0.55 20.92
C TYR A 81 -7.34 0.50 20.74
N GLY A 82 -7.43 1.62 21.47
CA GLY A 82 -6.41 2.67 21.44
C GLY A 82 -6.21 3.27 20.05
N SER A 83 -7.31 3.54 19.33
CA SER A 83 -7.31 4.08 17.96
C SER A 83 -6.34 5.26 17.79
N ALA A 84 -6.42 6.24 18.69
CA ALA A 84 -5.55 7.42 18.67
C ALA A 84 -4.07 7.09 18.88
N GLN A 85 -3.74 6.11 19.72
CA GLN A 85 -2.36 5.67 19.93
C GLN A 85 -1.81 4.96 18.69
N ARG A 86 -2.62 4.08 18.07
CA ARG A 86 -2.25 3.40 16.82
C ARG A 86 -2.11 4.36 15.64
N ALA A 87 -2.93 5.41 15.58
CA ALA A 87 -2.81 6.46 14.57
C ALA A 87 -1.48 7.21 14.71
N ARG A 88 -1.07 7.56 15.94
CA ARG A 88 0.23 8.18 16.23
C ARG A 88 1.40 7.29 15.86
N LEU A 89 1.37 6.02 16.27
CA LEU A 89 2.39 5.03 15.87
C LEU A 89 2.60 5.01 14.35
N HIS A 90 1.51 4.86 13.59
CA HIS A 90 1.63 4.83 12.13
C HIS A 90 1.99 6.18 11.51
N HIS A 91 1.65 7.30 12.15
CA HIS A 91 2.15 8.61 11.75
C HIS A 91 3.67 8.70 11.89
N ASP A 92 4.20 8.27 13.02
CA ASP A 92 5.62 8.36 13.34
C ASP A 92 6.44 7.44 12.42
N LEU A 93 6.03 6.18 12.24
CA LEU A 93 6.61 5.27 11.24
C LEU A 93 6.62 5.88 9.83
N SER A 94 5.50 6.48 9.40
CA SER A 94 5.45 7.12 8.06
C SER A 94 6.44 8.28 7.92
N ARG A 95 6.70 9.00 9.01
CA ARG A 95 7.65 10.11 9.05
C ARG A 95 9.10 9.60 9.01
N GLU A 96 9.41 8.53 9.72
CA GLU A 96 10.72 7.89 9.71
C GLU A 96 11.08 7.36 8.32
N TYR A 97 10.16 6.62 7.68
CA TYR A 97 10.34 6.19 6.29
C TYR A 97 10.48 7.36 5.30
N SER A 98 9.74 8.45 5.50
CA SER A 98 9.91 9.66 4.69
C SER A 98 11.30 10.29 4.88
N GLY A 99 11.90 10.13 6.06
CA GLY A 99 13.29 10.47 6.35
C GLY A 99 14.27 9.63 5.52
N LEU A 100 14.04 8.31 5.42
CA LEU A 100 14.83 7.43 4.57
C LEU A 100 14.71 7.79 3.08
N GLU A 101 13.49 8.07 2.60
CA GLU A 101 13.27 8.48 1.22
C GLU A 101 14.11 9.72 0.88
N ARG A 102 14.13 10.73 1.76
CA ARG A 102 14.91 11.96 1.58
C ARG A 102 16.41 11.70 1.43
N GLN A 103 16.96 10.73 2.16
CA GLN A 103 18.38 10.37 2.04
C GLN A 103 18.70 9.75 0.67
N MET A 104 17.72 9.13 0.03
CA MET A 104 17.85 8.49 -1.28
C MET A 104 17.45 9.40 -2.46
N VAL A 105 17.10 10.67 -2.22
CA VAL A 105 16.87 11.64 -3.29
C VAL A 105 18.22 12.09 -3.84
N GLY A 106 18.74 11.35 -4.83
CA GLY A 106 20.03 11.65 -5.44
C GLY A 106 20.55 10.54 -6.35
N ALA A 107 21.82 10.67 -6.74
CA ALA A 107 22.52 9.64 -7.47
C ALA A 107 22.74 8.40 -6.58
N PRO A 108 22.61 7.17 -7.13
CA PRO A 108 22.84 5.95 -6.37
C PRO A 108 24.24 5.89 -5.76
N SER A 109 24.30 5.51 -4.49
CA SER A 109 25.53 5.38 -3.70
C SER A 109 25.45 4.13 -2.82
N GLU A 110 26.48 3.29 -2.86
CA GLU A 110 26.54 2.07 -2.05
C GLU A 110 26.53 2.38 -0.54
N ASP A 111 27.27 3.41 -0.12
CA ASP A 111 27.34 3.86 1.27
C ASP A 111 25.98 4.35 1.79
N VAL A 112 25.23 5.10 0.97
CA VAL A 112 23.87 5.53 1.33
C VAL A 112 22.92 4.32 1.36
N LEU A 113 23.03 3.40 0.42
CA LEU A 113 22.19 2.21 0.37
C LEU A 113 22.37 1.35 1.62
N LEU A 114 23.60 1.11 2.07
CA LEU A 114 23.89 0.35 3.28
C LEU A 114 23.32 1.04 4.53
N ARG A 115 23.57 2.34 4.70
CA ARG A 115 23.02 3.10 5.84
C ARG A 115 21.49 3.08 5.87
N VAL A 116 20.84 3.25 4.71
CA VAL A 116 19.38 3.20 4.62
C VAL A 116 18.85 1.80 4.86
N THR A 117 19.59 0.76 4.46
CA THR A 117 19.22 -0.64 4.73
C THR A 117 19.21 -0.90 6.23
N ASP A 118 20.28 -0.52 6.94
CA ASP A 118 20.38 -0.69 8.40
C ASP A 118 19.27 0.08 9.11
N ALA A 119 19.08 1.37 8.78
CA ALA A 119 18.04 2.20 9.38
C ALA A 119 16.62 1.68 9.07
N ARG A 120 16.40 1.06 7.91
CA ARG A 120 15.13 0.42 7.60
C ARG A 120 14.87 -0.80 8.49
N LEU A 121 15.88 -1.62 8.76
CA LEU A 121 15.74 -2.80 9.63
C LEU A 121 15.40 -2.38 11.07
N GLU A 122 15.94 -1.26 11.55
CA GLU A 122 15.57 -0.69 12.84
C GLU A 122 14.09 -0.31 12.90
N ILE A 123 13.58 0.39 11.88
CA ILE A 123 12.16 0.76 11.80
C ILE A 123 11.26 -0.50 11.72
N GLU A 124 11.65 -1.49 10.90
CA GLU A 124 10.89 -2.73 10.73
C GLU A 124 10.80 -3.57 12.02
N ALA A 125 11.78 -3.45 12.92
CA ALA A 125 11.75 -4.13 14.22
C ALA A 125 10.61 -3.64 15.12
N ASP A 126 10.22 -2.37 14.99
CA ASP A 126 9.16 -1.73 15.77
C ASP A 126 7.78 -1.81 15.07
N GLU A 127 7.72 -2.41 13.87
CA GLU A 127 6.48 -2.47 13.10
C GLU A 127 5.47 -3.48 13.67
N PRO A 128 4.18 -3.11 13.75
CA PRO A 128 3.12 -4.06 14.01
C PRO A 128 2.90 -4.97 12.77
N PRO A 129 2.25 -6.13 12.94
CA PRO A 129 1.98 -7.06 11.84
C PRO A 129 1.39 -6.38 10.60
N VAL A 130 1.95 -6.72 9.44
CA VAL A 130 1.59 -6.12 8.15
C VAL A 130 0.27 -6.72 7.65
N LEU A 131 -0.63 -5.86 7.18
CA LEU A 131 -1.81 -6.26 6.43
C LEU A 131 -1.45 -6.42 4.95
N HIS A 132 -1.29 -7.65 4.50
CA HIS A 132 -0.81 -7.99 3.17
C HIS A 132 -1.72 -7.46 2.05
N VAL A 133 -3.05 -7.56 2.21
CA VAL A 133 -4.00 -7.04 1.21
C VAL A 133 -3.86 -5.52 1.09
N LEU A 134 -3.74 -4.82 2.22
CA LEU A 134 -3.54 -3.37 2.24
C LEU A 134 -2.21 -2.98 1.60
N ASN A 135 -1.15 -3.72 1.91
CA ASN A 135 0.18 -3.52 1.34
C ASN A 135 0.18 -3.67 -0.18
N VAL A 136 -0.53 -4.68 -0.71
CA VAL A 136 -0.71 -4.89 -2.16
C VAL A 136 -1.49 -3.75 -2.81
N ILE A 137 -2.52 -3.21 -2.14
CA ILE A 137 -3.23 -2.03 -2.66
C ILE A 137 -2.27 -0.84 -2.75
N CYS A 138 -1.45 -0.60 -1.72
CA CYS A 138 -0.46 0.48 -1.73
C CYS A 138 0.65 0.25 -2.78
N HIS A 139 1.07 -1.01 -2.99
CA HIS A 139 1.98 -1.38 -4.07
C HIS A 139 1.40 -1.02 -5.44
N ASN A 140 0.16 -1.40 -5.72
CA ASN A 140 -0.53 -1.07 -6.96
C ASN A 140 -0.70 0.43 -7.18
N GLU A 141 -0.96 1.19 -6.12
CA GLU A 141 -1.05 2.65 -6.21
C GLU A 141 0.30 3.29 -6.51
N LEU A 142 1.39 2.76 -5.95
CA LEU A 142 2.74 3.21 -6.27
C LEU A 142 3.11 2.87 -7.73
N LEU A 143 2.84 1.65 -8.19
CA LEU A 143 3.02 1.28 -9.60
C LEU A 143 2.28 2.22 -10.55
N ARG A 144 1.03 2.58 -10.21
CA ARG A 144 0.25 3.56 -10.99
C ARG A 144 0.87 4.95 -10.95
N ALA A 145 1.36 5.40 -9.79
CA ALA A 145 1.99 6.70 -9.63
C ALA A 145 3.29 6.80 -10.45
N GLU A 146 4.06 5.71 -10.53
CA GLU A 146 5.28 5.61 -11.34
C GLU A 146 5.02 5.25 -12.81
N ARG A 147 3.75 5.18 -13.22
CA ARG A 147 3.28 4.94 -14.61
C ARG A 147 3.68 3.57 -15.17
N TYR A 148 3.79 2.56 -14.33
CA TYR A 148 3.92 1.17 -14.80
C TYR A 148 2.65 0.70 -15.52
N PRO A 149 2.78 -0.22 -16.49
CA PRO A 149 1.65 -0.75 -17.23
C PRO A 149 0.72 -1.59 -16.32
N ARG A 150 -0.56 -1.63 -16.70
CA ARG A 150 -1.64 -2.16 -15.85
C ARG A 150 -1.60 -3.67 -15.65
N ASP A 151 -0.91 -4.38 -16.53
CA ASP A 151 -0.66 -5.82 -16.49
C ASP A 151 0.22 -6.23 -15.30
N LEU A 152 1.04 -5.33 -14.78
CA LEU A 152 1.86 -5.54 -13.58
C LEU A 152 1.11 -5.31 -12.27
N LEU A 153 -0.14 -4.82 -12.32
CA LEU A 153 -0.93 -4.58 -11.12
C LEU A 153 -1.54 -5.89 -10.59
N ALA A 154 -1.30 -6.17 -9.32
CA ALA A 154 -1.95 -7.28 -8.62
C ALA A 154 -3.47 -7.11 -8.61
N LYS A 155 -4.21 -8.19 -8.86
CA LYS A 155 -5.68 -8.16 -8.90
C LYS A 155 -6.24 -8.23 -7.49
N VAL A 156 -6.86 -7.15 -7.03
CA VAL A 156 -7.55 -7.06 -5.73
C VAL A 156 -9.04 -6.89 -5.97
N THR A 157 -9.85 -7.78 -5.41
CA THR A 157 -11.32 -7.72 -5.51
C THR A 157 -11.89 -6.58 -4.65
N TRP A 158 -13.12 -6.16 -4.95
CA TRP A 158 -13.73 -5.03 -4.24
C TRP A 158 -14.02 -5.32 -2.75
N TRP A 159 -14.39 -6.56 -2.40
CA TRP A 159 -14.59 -6.98 -1.00
C TRP A 159 -13.27 -6.99 -0.22
N GLN A 160 -12.19 -7.47 -0.83
CA GLN A 160 -10.85 -7.39 -0.25
C GLN A 160 -10.47 -5.94 0.03
N ARG A 161 -10.74 -5.03 -0.91
CA ARG A 161 -10.48 -3.59 -0.73
C ARG A 161 -11.28 -2.97 0.43
N PHE A 162 -12.52 -3.41 0.65
CA PHE A 162 -13.35 -2.89 1.73
C PHE A 162 -12.82 -3.31 3.11
N TRP A 163 -12.42 -4.58 3.26
CA TRP A 163 -11.93 -5.12 4.53
C TRP A 163 -10.44 -4.92 4.78
N ALA A 164 -9.66 -4.57 3.76
CA ALA A 164 -8.21 -4.40 3.82
C ALA A 164 -7.68 -3.53 4.98
N PRO A 165 -8.36 -2.46 5.44
CA PRO A 165 -7.87 -1.68 6.58
C PRO A 165 -7.91 -2.43 7.93
N VAL A 166 -8.73 -3.49 8.01
CA VAL A 166 -9.09 -4.19 9.25
C VAL A 166 -8.51 -5.61 9.31
N ILE A 167 -8.67 -6.39 8.24
CA ILE A 167 -8.24 -7.80 8.18
C ILE A 167 -7.73 -8.18 6.78
N ASP A 168 -6.81 -9.15 6.73
CA ASP A 168 -6.39 -9.79 5.48
C ASP A 168 -7.40 -10.85 5.05
N PHE A 169 -8.49 -10.38 4.46
CA PHE A 169 -9.52 -11.26 3.93
C PHE A 169 -9.05 -11.92 2.62
N ARG A 170 -8.81 -13.24 2.64
CA ARG A 170 -8.46 -14.06 1.46
C ARG A 170 -7.22 -13.59 0.72
N GLU A 171 -6.12 -13.48 1.46
CA GLU A 171 -4.80 -13.14 0.90
C GLU A 171 -4.37 -14.13 -0.20
N ASP A 172 -4.70 -15.41 -0.05
CA ASP A 172 -4.43 -16.54 -0.96
C ASP A 172 -4.86 -16.31 -2.42
N ARG A 173 -5.83 -15.40 -2.64
CA ARG A 173 -6.36 -15.10 -3.97
C ARG A 173 -5.67 -13.94 -4.67
N ILE A 174 -4.68 -13.30 -4.04
CA ILE A 174 -3.92 -12.24 -4.69
C ILE A 174 -3.02 -12.88 -5.75
N VAL A 175 -3.42 -12.74 -7.01
CA VAL A 175 -2.60 -13.15 -8.15
C VAL A 175 -1.61 -12.02 -8.44
N ASP A 176 -0.36 -12.26 -8.09
CA ASP A 176 0.76 -11.47 -8.57
C ASP A 176 1.02 -11.85 -10.04
N PRO A 177 0.97 -10.90 -10.99
CA PRO A 177 1.28 -11.17 -12.39
C PRO A 177 2.67 -11.81 -12.61
N GLY A 178 3.60 -11.65 -11.65
CA GLY A 178 4.92 -12.28 -11.67
C GLY A 178 4.99 -13.71 -11.15
N SER A 179 4.01 -14.18 -10.35
CA SER A 179 4.07 -15.50 -9.71
C SER A 179 3.55 -16.64 -10.59
N THR A 180 2.87 -16.33 -11.70
CA THR A 180 2.41 -17.34 -12.67
C THR A 180 3.52 -17.78 -13.64
N ALA A 181 4.75 -17.29 -13.47
CA ALA A 181 5.92 -17.66 -14.24
C ALA A 181 7.06 -18.18 -13.34
N ALA A 182 6.84 -19.29 -12.64
CA ALA A 182 7.95 -20.16 -12.25
C ALA A 182 8.51 -20.87 -13.51
N PRO A 183 9.84 -21.09 -13.61
CA PRO A 183 10.62 -20.72 -14.79
C PRO A 183 10.64 -21.81 -15.87
N ALA A 184 10.38 -21.41 -17.13
CA ALA A 184 11.03 -22.05 -18.27
C ALA A 184 12.30 -21.27 -18.56
N ASP A 185 13.43 -21.90 -18.22
CA ASP A 185 14.78 -21.72 -18.77
C ASP A 185 15.24 -20.29 -19.19
N PRO A 186 16.23 -19.69 -18.48
CA PRO A 186 16.79 -18.39 -18.84
C PRO A 186 17.40 -18.32 -20.26
N ASP A 187 17.69 -19.45 -20.91
CA ASP A 187 18.19 -19.47 -22.29
C ASP A 187 17.16 -19.01 -23.35
N GLN A 188 15.86 -18.98 -23.02
CA GLN A 188 14.83 -18.57 -24.00
C GLN A 188 14.65 -17.04 -24.09
N ARG A 189 15.05 -16.26 -23.08
CA ARG A 189 14.87 -14.79 -23.09
C ARG A 189 15.95 -14.05 -23.88
N ALA A 190 17.15 -14.63 -24.02
CA ALA A 190 18.22 -14.08 -24.83
C ALA A 190 17.89 -14.09 -26.34
N ASN A 191 17.03 -15.00 -26.78
CA ASN A 191 16.67 -15.14 -28.21
C ASN A 191 15.44 -14.32 -28.64
N ALA A 192 14.72 -13.71 -27.68
CA ALA A 192 13.46 -13.00 -27.94
C ALA A 192 13.57 -11.45 -27.94
N SER A 193 14.75 -10.89 -27.67
CA SER A 193 14.95 -9.45 -27.47
C SER A 193 15.96 -8.79 -28.42
N ALA A 194 16.40 -9.49 -29.48
CA ALA A 194 17.09 -8.82 -30.59
C ALA A 194 16.06 -8.04 -31.45
N PRO A 195 16.18 -6.71 -31.59
CA PRO A 195 15.34 -5.97 -32.52
C PRO A 195 15.70 -6.38 -33.95
N ALA A 196 14.79 -7.08 -34.64
CA ALA A 196 14.95 -7.39 -36.05
C ALA A 196 15.10 -6.09 -36.86
N ALA A 197 16.32 -5.84 -37.35
CA ALA A 197 16.59 -4.76 -38.27
C ALA A 197 15.67 -4.89 -39.50
N ARG A 198 14.77 -3.91 -39.67
CA ARG A 198 13.88 -3.83 -40.85
C ARG A 198 14.74 -3.71 -42.12
N PRO A 199 14.59 -4.59 -43.13
CA PRO A 199 15.25 -4.38 -44.40
C PRO A 199 14.62 -3.20 -45.13
N VAL A 200 15.45 -2.19 -45.41
CA VAL A 200 15.12 -1.05 -46.27
C VAL A 200 14.74 -1.59 -47.65
N ARG A 201 13.45 -1.52 -48.01
CA ARG A 201 12.98 -1.82 -49.37
C ARG A 201 13.58 -0.81 -50.35
N ARG A 202 14.65 -1.18 -51.05
CA ARG A 202 15.12 -0.48 -52.26
C ARG A 202 14.00 -0.53 -53.31
N ARG A 203 13.43 0.63 -53.62
CA ARG A 203 12.47 0.82 -54.72
C ARG A 203 13.23 0.69 -56.04
N VAL A 204 13.14 -0.47 -56.69
CA VAL A 204 13.64 -0.65 -58.07
C VAL A 204 12.64 0.00 -59.01
N SER A 205 12.99 1.15 -59.60
CA SER A 205 12.23 1.75 -60.71
C SER A 205 12.50 0.96 -61.99
N ARG A 206 11.52 0.16 -62.41
CA ARG A 206 11.52 -0.46 -63.75
C ARG A 206 11.31 0.64 -64.80
N ARG A 207 12.36 0.92 -65.58
CA ARG A 207 12.25 1.53 -66.92
C ARG A 207 11.29 0.67 -67.75
N ARG A 208 10.16 1.24 -68.17
CA ARG A 208 9.41 0.75 -69.33
C ARG A 208 9.94 1.49 -70.56
N GLY A 209 10.62 0.77 -71.44
CA GLY A 209 10.73 1.14 -72.84
C GLY A 209 9.85 0.17 -73.63
N VAL A 210 8.91 0.70 -74.42
CA VAL A 210 8.36 0.03 -75.60
C VAL A 210 7.90 1.12 -76.59
N ARG A 211 8.61 1.14 -77.72
CA ARG A 211 8.25 1.60 -79.08
C ARG A 211 8.01 3.08 -79.33
#